data_AF-A0A7X6WZD8-F1
#
_entry.id   AF-A0A7X6WZD8-F1
#
_cell.length_a   1.000
_cell.length_b   1.000
_cell.length_c   1.000
_cell.angle_alpha   90.00
_cell.angle_beta   90.00
_cell.angle_gamma   90.00
#
_symmetry.space_group_name_H-M   'P 1'
#
loop_
_entity.id
_entity.type
_entity.pdbx_description
1 polymer ?
#
loop_
_entity_poly.entity_id
_entity_poly.type
_entity_poly.pdbx_seq_one_letter_code
_entity_poly.pdbx_strand_id
1 'polypeptide(L)'
;MYKVGLPLWKTAARLGVPVSLRIDVRHDSEVNVFIATSPDLNGLIVEATTIEDLIRETNGAVEMLMEELVHGSPKAPEAWFNFHGVQASA
;
A
#
# COMPACT_ATOMS: atom_id res chain seq x y z
N MET A 1 -14.56 -0.75 -5.01
CA MET A 1 -13.20 -1.15 -5.41
C MET A 1 -13.13 -2.68 -5.48
N TYR A 2 -12.41 -3.26 -6.43
CA TYR A 2 -12.11 -4.70 -6.46
C TYR A 2 -10.83 -4.98 -5.67
N LYS A 3 -10.85 -5.91 -4.71
CA LYS A 3 -9.69 -6.13 -3.83
C LYS A 3 -8.53 -6.81 -4.60
N VAL A 4 -7.33 -6.26 -4.49
CA VAL A 4 -6.10 -6.88 -5.00
C VAL A 4 -5.89 -8.25 -4.34
N GLY A 5 -5.52 -9.25 -5.13
CA GLY A 5 -5.34 -10.65 -4.67
C GLY A 5 -6.54 -11.57 -4.90
N LEU A 6 -7.74 -11.03 -5.16
CA LEU A 6 -8.91 -11.84 -5.57
C LEU A 6 -8.79 -12.32 -7.02
N PRO A 7 -9.39 -13.45 -7.42
CA PRO A 7 -9.32 -13.95 -8.79
C PRO A 7 -9.66 -12.86 -9.84
N LEU A 8 -8.91 -12.81 -10.94
CA LEU A 8 -9.11 -11.85 -12.05
C LEU A 8 -8.93 -10.34 -11.72
N TRP A 9 -8.44 -9.99 -10.52
CA TRP A 9 -8.24 -8.58 -10.15
C TRP A 9 -7.36 -7.80 -11.15
N LYS A 10 -6.33 -8.44 -11.71
CA LYS A 10 -5.43 -7.83 -12.71
C LYS A 10 -6.17 -7.46 -13.99
N THR A 11 -7.05 -8.35 -14.46
CA THR A 11 -7.87 -8.09 -15.65
C THR A 11 -8.84 -6.94 -15.40
N ALA A 12 -9.49 -6.91 -14.23
CA ALA A 12 -10.36 -5.80 -13.85
C ALA A 12 -9.59 -4.46 -13.80
N ALA A 13 -8.38 -4.45 -13.20
CA ALA A 13 -7.52 -3.28 -13.16
C ALA A 13 -7.14 -2.78 -14.57
N ARG A 14 -6.76 -3.69 -15.48
CA ARG A 14 -6.45 -3.37 -16.90
C ARG A 14 -7.65 -2.77 -17.63
N LEU A 15 -8.86 -3.17 -17.29
CA LEU A 15 -10.10 -2.64 -17.87
C LEU A 15 -10.54 -1.32 -17.22
N GLY A 16 -9.71 -0.73 -16.34
CA GLY A 16 -9.97 0.56 -15.72
C GLY A 16 -10.94 0.51 -14.54
N VAL A 17 -11.16 -0.67 -13.95
CA VAL A 17 -11.91 -0.82 -12.70
C VAL A 17 -11.01 -0.42 -11.52
N PRO A 18 -11.44 0.50 -10.64
CA PRO A 18 -10.68 0.85 -9.45
C PRO A 18 -10.49 -0.35 -8.51
N VAL A 19 -9.26 -0.54 -8.04
CA VAL A 19 -8.87 -1.62 -7.12
C VAL A 19 -8.43 -1.09 -5.77
N SER A 20 -8.61 -1.88 -4.72
CA SER A 20 -8.18 -1.53 -3.36
C SER A 20 -7.20 -2.55 -2.79
N LEU A 21 -6.31 -2.07 -1.92
CA LEU A 21 -5.34 -2.89 -1.22
C LEU A 21 -5.21 -2.46 0.25
N ARG A 22 -4.90 -3.41 1.12
CA ARG A 22 -4.63 -3.18 2.53
C ARG A 22 -3.14 -2.85 2.73
N ILE A 23 -2.86 -1.78 3.45
CA ILE A 23 -1.52 -1.46 3.94
C ILE A 23 -1.51 -1.69 5.45
N ASP A 24 -0.64 -2.55 5.94
CA ASP A 24 -0.41 -2.75 7.36
C ASP A 24 0.81 -1.93 7.80
N VAL A 25 0.59 -0.99 8.73
CA VAL A 25 1.61 -0.11 9.29
C VAL A 25 1.95 -0.56 10.70
N ARG A 26 3.26 -0.63 11.00
CA ARG A 26 3.79 -0.94 12.33
C ARG A 26 4.83 0.12 12.71
N HIS A 27 4.96 0.42 14.00
CA HIS A 27 6.06 1.23 14.51
C HIS A 27 7.12 0.31 15.12
N ASP A 28 8.36 0.48 14.68
CA ASP A 28 9.53 -0.13 15.31
C ASP A 28 10.13 0.87 16.29
N SER A 29 9.97 0.60 17.58
CA SER A 29 10.45 1.46 18.65
C SER A 29 11.97 1.38 18.89
N GLU A 30 12.64 0.32 18.42
CA GLU A 30 14.10 0.17 18.62
C GLU A 30 14.87 1.15 17.73
N VAL A 31 14.38 1.37 16.53
CA VAL A 31 14.96 2.28 15.52
C VAL A 31 14.12 3.54 15.27
N ASN A 32 12.96 3.65 15.93
CA ASN A 32 12.01 4.76 15.83
C ASN A 32 11.58 5.09 14.39
N VAL A 33 11.13 4.07 13.65
CA VAL A 33 10.59 4.23 12.30
C VAL A 33 9.23 3.55 12.17
N PHE A 34 8.41 4.05 11.27
CA PHE A 34 7.20 3.39 10.82
C PHE A 34 7.53 2.53 9.60
N ILE A 35 6.92 1.34 9.54
CA ILE A 35 7.11 0.37 8.48
C ILE A 35 5.74 0.04 7.91
N ALA A 36 5.56 0.25 6.61
CA ALA A 36 4.38 -0.11 5.85
C ALA A 36 4.66 -1.37 5.01
N THR A 37 3.76 -2.34 5.11
CA THR A 37 3.78 -3.58 4.31
C THR A 37 2.38 -3.86 3.77
N SER A 38 2.25 -4.76 2.80
CA SER A 38 0.93 -5.17 2.32
C SER A 38 0.85 -6.68 2.08
N PRO A 39 -0.20 -7.36 2.58
CA PRO A 39 -0.48 -8.74 2.19
C PRO A 39 -1.06 -8.84 0.77
N ASP A 40 -1.61 -7.74 0.26
CA ASP A 40 -2.28 -7.71 -1.04
C ASP A 40 -1.27 -7.35 -2.15
N LEU A 41 -0.18 -6.67 -1.80
CA LEU A 41 0.87 -6.24 -2.72
C LEU A 41 2.25 -6.78 -2.32
N ASN A 42 2.59 -7.95 -2.85
CA ASN A 42 3.89 -8.58 -2.61
C ASN A 42 5.04 -7.66 -3.06
N GLY A 43 6.04 -7.51 -2.18
CA GLY A 43 7.20 -6.66 -2.43
C GLY A 43 7.05 -5.22 -1.94
N LEU A 44 5.87 -4.82 -1.43
CA LEU A 44 5.70 -3.52 -0.79
C LEU A 44 6.29 -3.54 0.62
N ILE A 45 7.41 -2.83 0.79
CA ILE A 45 8.02 -2.51 2.08
C ILE A 45 8.48 -1.06 1.98
N VAL A 46 7.96 -0.20 2.85
CA VAL A 46 8.33 1.21 2.92
C VAL A 46 8.59 1.56 4.38
N GLU A 47 9.66 2.30 4.64
CA GLU A 47 9.99 2.79 5.97
C GLU A 47 10.11 4.32 5.96
N ALA A 48 9.68 4.96 7.05
CA ALA A 48 9.82 6.40 7.23
C ALA A 48 9.83 6.77 8.71
N THR A 49 10.41 7.92 9.04
CA THR A 49 10.48 8.44 10.42
C THR A 49 9.19 9.15 10.86
N THR A 50 8.32 9.51 9.92
CA THR A 50 7.01 10.16 10.18
C THR A 50 5.90 9.41 9.47
N ILE A 51 4.67 9.53 9.96
CA ILE A 51 3.50 8.89 9.34
C ILE A 51 3.18 9.57 8.00
N GLU A 52 3.36 10.88 7.92
CA GLU A 52 3.11 11.67 6.71
C GLU A 52 4.05 11.23 5.57
N ASP A 53 5.35 11.10 5.86
CA ASP A 53 6.30 10.59 4.88
C ASP A 53 6.01 9.13 4.54
N LEU A 54 5.65 8.30 5.52
CA LEU A 54 5.29 6.91 5.28
C LEU A 54 4.13 6.81 4.28
N ILE A 55 3.06 7.59 4.47
CA ILE A 55 1.89 7.59 3.58
C ILE A 55 2.28 8.07 2.17
N ARG A 56 3.06 9.15 2.07
CA ARG A 56 3.52 9.70 0.78
C ARG A 56 4.34 8.68 0.00
N GLU A 57 5.37 8.12 0.63
CA GLU A 57 6.27 7.15 0.01
C GLU A 57 5.54 5.84 -0.30
N THR A 58 4.64 5.38 0.59
CA THR A 58 3.82 4.19 0.35
C THR A 58 2.94 4.34 -0.88
N ASN A 59 2.26 5.49 -1.05
CA ASN A 59 1.43 5.71 -2.22
C ASN A 59 2.24 5.69 -3.53
N GLY A 60 3.44 6.30 -3.54
CA GLY A 60 4.33 6.24 -4.69
C GLY A 60 4.81 4.82 -5.00
N ALA A 61 5.22 4.06 -3.97
CA ALA A 61 5.63 2.66 -4.14
C ALA A 61 4.48 1.77 -4.61
N VAL A 62 3.25 2.00 -4.12
CA VAL A 62 2.05 1.29 -4.57
C VAL A 62 1.78 1.57 -6.05
N GLU A 63 1.87 2.82 -6.50
CA GLU A 63 1.69 3.17 -7.91
C GLU A 63 2.70 2.41 -8.79
N MET A 64 3.99 2.50 -8.48
CA MET A 64 5.06 1.82 -9.24
C MET A 64 4.87 0.29 -9.31
N LEU A 65 4.60 -0.35 -8.16
CA LEU A 65 4.42 -1.80 -8.09
C LEU A 65 3.15 -2.25 -8.82
N MET A 66 2.09 -1.44 -8.80
CA MET A 66 0.84 -1.75 -9.48
C MET A 66 0.99 -1.63 -11.00
N GLU A 67 1.74 -0.65 -11.50
CA GLU A 67 2.06 -0.56 -12.92
C GLU A 67 2.82 -1.79 -13.41
N GLU A 68 3.82 -2.25 -12.64
CA GLU A 68 4.60 -3.44 -12.93
C GLU A 68 3.71 -4.71 -12.94
N LEU A 69 2.88 -4.90 -11.91
CA LEU A 69 2.05 -6.12 -11.78
C LEU A 69 0.94 -6.23 -12.83
N VAL A 70 0.43 -5.09 -13.28
CA VAL A 70 -0.68 -4.99 -14.22
C VAL A 70 -0.15 -4.86 -15.66
N HIS A 71 1.12 -4.50 -15.88
CA HIS A 71 1.70 -4.20 -17.18
C HIS A 71 0.90 -3.14 -17.94
N GLY A 72 0.70 -1.98 -17.30
CA GLY A 72 -0.05 -0.85 -17.83
C GLY A 72 -0.28 0.20 -16.73
N SER A 73 -1.04 1.25 -17.02
CA SER A 73 -1.38 2.29 -16.05
C SER A 73 -2.79 2.07 -15.51
N PRO A 74 -2.98 1.28 -14.43
CA PRO A 74 -4.30 1.12 -13.83
C PRO A 74 -4.79 2.47 -13.30
N LYS A 75 -6.11 2.60 -13.07
CA LYS A 75 -6.60 3.72 -12.25
C LYS A 75 -5.95 3.67 -10.87
N ALA A 76 -5.70 4.85 -10.31
CA ALA A 76 -5.09 5.00 -8.99
C ALA A 76 -5.72 4.03 -7.98
N PRO A 77 -4.93 3.08 -7.45
CA PRO A 77 -5.42 2.13 -6.47
C PRO A 77 -5.66 2.84 -5.14
N GLU A 78 -6.70 2.44 -4.41
CA GLU A 78 -6.95 3.00 -3.08
C GLU A 78 -6.25 2.16 -2.02
N ALA A 79 -5.29 2.76 -1.32
CA ALA A 79 -4.56 2.16 -0.22
C ALA A 79 -5.28 2.40 1.11
N TRP A 80 -5.63 1.31 1.80
CA TRP A 80 -6.34 1.36 3.07
C TRP A 80 -5.33 1.09 4.19
N PHE A 81 -4.91 2.15 4.88
CA PHE A 81 -3.90 2.08 5.93
C PHE A 81 -4.48 1.57 7.25
N ASN A 82 -3.88 0.52 7.77
CA ASN A 82 -4.22 -0.12 9.02
C ASN A 82 -3.04 -0.02 9.99
N PHE A 83 -3.15 0.85 10.99
CA PHE A 83 -2.09 1.13 11.94
C PHE A 83 -2.17 0.17 13.13
N HIS A 84 -1.16 -0.70 13.26
CA HIS A 84 -1.08 -1.69 14.34
C HIS A 84 -0.24 -1.14 15.48
N GLY A 85 -0.85 -0.96 16.66
CA GLY A 85 -0.11 -0.60 17.89
C GLY A 85 0.51 0.80 17.87
N VAL A 86 0.20 1.63 16.87
CA VAL A 86 0.64 3.03 16.80
C VAL A 86 -0.28 3.84 17.70
N GLN A 87 0.18 4.17 18.91
CA GLN A 87 -0.45 5.21 19.72
C GLN A 87 -0.08 6.55 19.09
N ALA A 88 -1.09 7.30 18.62
CA ALA A 88 -0.92 8.71 18.35
C ALA A 88 -0.56 9.40 19.68
N SER A 89 0.72 9.69 19.88
CA SER A 89 1.14 10.60 20.96
C SER A 89 0.54 11.97 20.63
N ALA A 90 -0.43 12.37 21.43
CA ALA A 90 -1.07 13.69 21.41
C ALA A 90 -0.12 14.78 21.92
#